data_AF-A0A9D0I8X8-F1
#
_entry.id   AF-A0A9D0I8X8-F1
#
_cell.length_a   1.000
_cell.length_b   1.000
_cell.length_c   1.000
_cell.angle_alpha   90.00
_cell.angle_beta   90.00
_cell.angle_gamma   90.00
#
_symmetry.space_group_name_H-M   'P 1'
#
loop_
_entity.id
_entity.type
_entity.pdbx_description
1 polymer ?
#
loop_
_entity_poly.entity_id
_entity_poly.type
_entity_poly.pdbx_seq_one_letter_code
_entity_poly.pdbx_strand_id
1 'polypeptide(L)'
;VWGNDPAGHPDQAWKICYEVETDGPGVFIRTHPKSDYVWADQTKHPDPEVQQSIQVISKKTREIVKTIRLTDVEGYAAVHIEFNEDGSEVWTSVWNRKDSKKPNGQIIIFDAKTLKEKARIKGLYAPTGKFNVYNRVNHVT
;
A
#
# COMPACT_ATOMS: atom_id res chain seq x y z
N VAL A 1 5.12 -9.14 10.20
CA VAL A 1 4.57 -10.00 11.27
C VAL A 1 3.05 -9.85 11.29
N TRP A 2 2.31 -10.96 11.22
CA TRP A 2 0.83 -10.96 11.28
C TRP A 2 0.35 -11.63 12.56
N GLY A 3 -0.33 -10.87 13.41
CA GLY A 3 -1.08 -11.40 14.54
C GLY A 3 -2.52 -11.72 14.13
N ASN A 4 -3.12 -12.72 14.76
CA ASN A 4 -4.53 -13.08 14.57
C ASN A 4 -5.32 -12.95 15.87
N ASP A 5 -6.62 -12.70 15.74
CA ASP A 5 -7.62 -12.96 16.79
C ASP A 5 -8.81 -13.63 16.11
N PRO A 6 -8.70 -14.93 15.77
CA PRO A 6 -9.73 -15.60 15.00
C PRO A 6 -10.90 -15.96 15.89
N ALA A 7 -12.12 -15.61 15.45
CA ALA A 7 -13.34 -15.94 16.15
C ALA A 7 -13.43 -17.47 16.40
N GLY A 8 -13.57 -17.87 17.67
CA GLY A 8 -13.68 -19.27 18.06
C GLY A 8 -12.34 -20.03 18.16
N HIS A 9 -11.20 -19.37 18.02
CA HIS A 9 -9.86 -19.98 18.07
C HIS A 9 -8.96 -19.30 19.13
N PRO A 10 -9.33 -19.35 20.43
CA PRO A 10 -8.60 -18.64 21.49
C PRO A 10 -7.16 -19.15 21.70
N ASP A 11 -6.89 -20.39 21.34
CA ASP A 11 -5.55 -20.99 21.37
C ASP A 11 -4.60 -20.38 20.34
N GLN A 12 -5.15 -19.76 19.29
CA GLN A 12 -4.37 -19.08 18.26
C GLN A 12 -4.31 -17.57 18.46
N ALA A 13 -5.25 -16.99 19.20
CA ALA A 13 -5.36 -15.55 19.39
C ALA A 13 -4.07 -14.93 19.96
N TRP A 14 -3.72 -13.74 19.44
CA TRP A 14 -2.59 -12.90 19.84
C TRP A 14 -1.21 -13.51 19.60
N LYS A 15 -1.10 -14.47 18.65
CA LYS A 15 0.15 -15.10 18.26
C LYS A 15 0.58 -14.70 16.85
N ILE A 16 1.88 -14.73 16.62
CA ILE A 16 2.43 -14.55 15.27
C ILE A 16 2.05 -15.78 14.44
N CYS A 17 1.29 -15.56 13.37
CA CYS A 17 0.90 -16.62 12.45
C CYS A 17 1.97 -16.88 11.40
N TYR A 18 2.53 -15.80 10.85
CA TYR A 18 3.55 -15.85 9.82
C TYR A 18 4.26 -14.50 9.69
N GLU A 19 5.41 -14.57 9.03
CA GLU A 19 6.24 -13.43 8.66
C GLU A 19 6.51 -13.50 7.17
N VAL A 20 6.63 -12.32 6.55
CA VAL A 20 7.02 -12.15 5.16
C VAL A 20 8.13 -11.11 5.17
N GLU A 21 9.29 -11.48 4.66
CA GLU A 21 10.42 -10.57 4.51
C GLU A 21 10.18 -9.68 3.28
N THR A 22 10.29 -8.36 3.48
CA THR A 22 10.16 -7.33 2.44
C THR A 22 11.55 -6.77 2.11
N ASP A 23 11.71 -6.02 1.01
CA ASP A 23 13.05 -5.49 0.64
C ASP A 23 13.57 -4.47 1.68
N GLY A 24 12.66 -3.85 2.44
CA GLY A 24 12.99 -3.31 3.76
C GLY A 24 11.88 -2.45 4.35
N PRO A 25 12.20 -1.39 5.12
CA PRO A 25 11.23 -0.75 6.00
C PRO A 25 10.22 0.14 5.28
N GLY A 26 8.95 -0.04 5.65
CA GLY A 26 7.83 0.79 5.23
C GLY A 26 7.25 1.67 6.33
N VAL A 27 6.13 2.32 6.01
CA VAL A 27 5.28 3.07 6.95
C VAL A 27 3.89 2.47 7.02
N PHE A 28 3.34 2.01 5.89
CA PHE A 28 1.98 1.50 5.82
C PHE A 28 1.89 0.12 5.17
N ILE A 29 0.98 -0.69 5.71
CA ILE A 29 0.44 -1.87 5.05
C ILE A 29 -1.07 -1.69 4.92
N ARG A 30 -1.68 -2.24 3.88
CA ARG A 30 -3.13 -2.16 3.68
C ARG A 30 -3.67 -3.40 2.98
N THR A 31 -4.89 -3.80 3.33
CA THR A 31 -5.67 -4.74 2.54
C THR A 31 -7.14 -4.30 2.48
N HIS A 32 -7.98 -5.20 1.98
CA HIS A 32 -9.42 -5.08 1.96
C HIS A 32 -10.04 -6.49 2.03
N PRO A 33 -11.24 -6.69 2.61
CA PRO A 33 -11.87 -8.00 2.70
C PRO A 33 -12.09 -8.70 1.35
N LYS A 34 -12.28 -7.91 0.27
CA LYS A 34 -12.46 -8.42 -1.10
C LYS A 34 -11.17 -8.55 -1.91
N SER A 35 -10.02 -8.17 -1.34
CA SER A 35 -8.72 -8.27 -2.02
C SER A 35 -8.02 -9.57 -1.64
N ASP A 36 -7.42 -10.24 -2.63
CA ASP A 36 -6.53 -11.39 -2.43
C ASP A 36 -5.13 -10.99 -1.95
N TYR A 37 -4.86 -9.69 -1.86
CA TYR A 37 -3.54 -9.13 -1.65
C TYR A 37 -3.46 -8.21 -0.44
N VAL A 38 -2.28 -8.18 0.18
CA VAL A 38 -1.83 -7.12 1.06
C VAL A 38 -0.81 -6.29 0.31
N TRP A 39 -0.90 -4.97 0.48
CA TRP A 39 0.03 -4.02 -0.11
C TRP A 39 0.88 -3.39 0.98
N ALA A 40 2.18 -3.30 0.78
CA ALA A 40 3.12 -2.71 1.73
C ALA A 40 4.02 -1.70 1.01
N ASP A 41 4.08 -0.47 1.52
CA ASP A 41 5.04 0.50 1.02
C ASP A 41 6.42 0.28 1.64
N GLN A 42 7.44 0.86 1.01
CA GLN A 42 8.84 0.79 1.47
C GLN A 42 9.42 2.20 1.65
N THR A 43 8.55 3.15 2.04
CA THR A 43 8.80 4.61 2.05
C THR A 43 10.07 5.02 2.82
N LYS A 44 10.51 4.21 3.79
CA LYS A 44 11.65 4.50 4.66
C LYS A 44 12.95 3.84 4.22
N HIS A 45 12.93 3.04 3.14
CA HIS A 45 14.12 2.41 2.62
C HIS A 45 15.14 3.47 2.12
N PRO A 46 16.46 3.28 2.34
CA PRO A 46 17.47 4.24 1.90
C PRO A 46 17.70 4.24 0.38
N ASP A 47 17.60 3.06 -0.26
CA ASP A 47 17.66 2.93 -1.72
C ASP A 47 16.44 3.59 -2.38
N PRO A 48 16.63 4.55 -3.31
CA PRO A 48 15.54 5.22 -4.01
C PRO A 48 14.61 4.30 -4.79
N GLU A 49 15.11 3.25 -5.45
CA GLU A 49 14.27 2.38 -6.28
C GLU A 49 13.30 1.58 -5.42
N VAL A 50 13.77 1.11 -4.27
CA VAL A 50 12.95 0.41 -3.27
C VAL A 50 11.99 1.40 -2.60
N GLN A 51 12.46 2.58 -2.20
CA GLN A 51 11.64 3.66 -1.61
C GLN A 51 10.50 4.13 -2.52
N GLN A 52 10.69 4.02 -3.83
CA GLN A 52 9.72 4.39 -4.86
C GLN A 52 8.77 3.25 -5.22
N SER A 53 8.83 2.12 -4.51
CA SER A 53 8.10 0.90 -4.84
C SER A 53 7.11 0.47 -3.75
N ILE A 54 6.06 -0.22 -4.19
CA ILE A 54 5.09 -0.92 -3.33
C ILE A 54 5.22 -2.42 -3.60
N GLN A 55 5.26 -3.22 -2.53
CA GLN A 55 5.18 -4.68 -2.63
C GLN A 55 3.74 -5.15 -2.48
N VAL A 56 3.37 -6.14 -3.29
CA VAL A 56 2.08 -6.82 -3.27
C VAL A 56 2.29 -8.25 -2.83
N ILE A 57 1.70 -8.62 -1.70
CA ILE A 57 1.85 -9.90 -1.03
C ILE A 57 0.55 -10.67 -1.18
N SER A 58 0.63 -11.91 -1.65
CA SER A 58 -0.52 -12.83 -1.74
C SER A 58 -0.96 -13.27 -0.35
N LYS A 59 -2.24 -13.10 0.00
CA LYS A 59 -2.79 -13.65 1.26
C LYS A 59 -2.76 -15.17 1.30
N LYS A 60 -2.87 -15.81 0.12
CA LYS A 60 -2.94 -17.27 -0.01
C LYS A 60 -1.57 -17.91 0.17
N THR A 61 -0.55 -17.41 -0.54
CA THR A 61 0.78 -18.01 -0.57
C THR A 61 1.76 -17.35 0.39
N ARG A 62 1.47 -16.11 0.83
CA ARG A 62 2.34 -15.27 1.68
C ARG A 62 3.63 -14.85 0.99
N GLU A 63 3.65 -14.91 -0.33
CA GLU A 63 4.78 -14.50 -1.17
C GLU A 63 4.53 -13.11 -1.76
N ILE A 64 5.61 -12.37 -1.99
CA ILE A 64 5.60 -11.16 -2.80
C ILE A 64 5.37 -11.56 -4.25
N VAL A 65 4.17 -11.26 -4.77
CA VAL A 65 3.78 -11.60 -6.14
C VAL A 65 4.08 -10.47 -7.12
N LYS A 66 4.33 -9.25 -6.62
CA LYS A 66 4.66 -8.10 -7.44
C LYS A 66 5.36 -7.01 -6.64
N THR A 67 6.35 -6.36 -7.26
CA THR A 67 6.91 -5.08 -6.80
C THR A 67 6.63 -4.04 -7.87
N ILE A 68 5.99 -2.93 -7.48
CA ILE A 68 5.52 -1.89 -8.40
C ILE A 68 6.22 -0.58 -8.06
N ARG A 69 7.16 -0.17 -8.91
CA ARG A 69 7.79 1.15 -8.84
C ARG A 69 6.83 2.21 -9.37
N LEU A 70 6.48 3.19 -8.54
CA LEU A 70 5.47 4.20 -8.86
C LEU A 70 6.04 5.40 -9.63
N THR A 71 7.36 5.63 -9.50
CA THR A 71 8.10 6.76 -10.04
C THR A 71 9.58 6.43 -10.14
N ASP A 72 10.27 7.09 -11.07
CA ASP A 72 11.74 7.10 -11.20
C ASP A 72 12.37 8.44 -10.77
N VAL A 73 11.54 9.45 -10.49
CA VAL A 73 11.98 10.79 -10.08
C VAL A 73 12.72 10.75 -8.75
N GLU A 74 14.01 11.10 -8.78
CA GLU A 74 14.87 11.14 -7.61
C GLU A 74 14.29 12.01 -6.47
N GLY A 75 14.32 11.48 -5.25
CA GLY A 75 13.82 12.15 -4.06
C GLY A 75 12.30 12.15 -3.92
N TYR A 76 11.59 11.41 -4.78
CA TYR A 76 10.17 11.10 -4.60
C TYR A 76 10.04 9.72 -3.94
N ALA A 77 8.93 9.49 -3.27
CA ALA A 77 8.66 8.24 -2.57
C ALA A 77 7.26 7.70 -2.89
N ALA A 78 7.13 6.38 -2.89
CA ALA A 78 5.83 5.73 -2.84
C ALA A 78 5.35 5.71 -1.39
N VAL A 79 4.11 6.12 -1.12
CA VAL A 79 3.60 6.14 0.25
C VAL A 79 2.09 5.93 0.32
N HIS A 80 1.67 5.21 1.36
CA HIS A 80 0.29 5.04 1.79
C HIS A 80 -0.61 4.35 0.75
N ILE A 81 -1.29 3.30 1.17
CA ILE A 81 -2.18 2.53 0.31
C ILE A 81 -3.60 2.69 0.85
N GLU A 82 -4.57 2.96 -0.04
CA GLU A 82 -5.98 3.03 0.35
C GLU A 82 -6.87 2.40 -0.72
N PHE A 83 -7.86 1.64 -0.28
CA PHE A 83 -8.86 1.05 -1.18
C PHE A 83 -10.05 1.99 -1.34
N ASN A 84 -10.73 1.92 -2.50
CA ASN A 84 -12.06 2.48 -2.65
C ASN A 84 -13.10 1.66 -1.84
N GLU A 85 -14.35 2.12 -1.80
CA GLU A 85 -15.41 1.54 -0.95
C GLU A 85 -15.69 0.06 -1.27
N ASP A 86 -15.74 -0.30 -2.55
CA ASP A 86 -16.05 -1.67 -2.95
C ASP A 86 -14.82 -2.59 -2.99
N GLY A 87 -13.63 -2.05 -2.74
CA GLY A 87 -12.35 -2.76 -2.77
C GLY A 87 -11.86 -3.16 -4.15
N SER A 88 -12.47 -2.66 -5.22
CA SER A 88 -12.06 -2.97 -6.61
C SER A 88 -10.83 -2.18 -7.08
N GLU A 89 -10.48 -1.09 -6.37
CA GLU A 89 -9.34 -0.25 -6.69
C GLU A 89 -8.42 -0.01 -5.50
N VAL A 90 -7.12 0.14 -5.80
CA VAL A 90 -6.08 0.49 -4.83
C VAL A 90 -5.39 1.77 -5.25
N TRP A 91 -5.33 2.74 -4.34
CA TRP A 91 -4.81 4.07 -4.59
C TRP A 91 -3.52 4.29 -3.80
N THR A 92 -2.44 4.70 -4.47
CA THR A 92 -1.13 4.93 -3.86
C THR A 92 -0.59 6.31 -4.23
N SER A 93 0.14 6.96 -3.32
CA SER A 93 0.69 8.29 -3.58
C SER A 93 2.12 8.21 -4.10
N VAL A 94 2.41 9.04 -5.11
CA VAL A 94 3.76 9.47 -5.46
C VAL A 94 4.00 10.80 -4.74
N TRP A 95 4.66 10.73 -3.59
CA TRP A 95 4.98 11.89 -2.78
C TRP A 95 6.22 12.61 -3.35
N ASN A 96 6.02 13.83 -3.84
CA ASN A 96 7.07 14.74 -4.30
C ASN A 96 7.87 15.34 -3.13
N ARG A 97 8.49 14.49 -2.30
CA ARG A 97 9.18 14.90 -1.07
C ARG A 97 10.28 15.94 -1.30
N LYS A 98 11.04 15.81 -2.40
CA LYS A 98 12.13 16.73 -2.78
C LYS A 98 11.66 18.17 -3.07
N ASP A 99 10.46 18.34 -3.63
CA ASP A 99 9.94 19.65 -4.05
C ASP A 99 8.43 19.81 -3.80
N SER A 100 8.01 19.47 -2.59
CA SER A 100 6.61 19.38 -2.12
C SER A 100 5.74 20.63 -2.33
N LYS A 101 6.36 21.80 -2.53
CA LYS A 101 5.69 23.08 -2.85
C LYS A 101 5.35 23.25 -4.33
N LYS A 102 5.56 22.23 -5.17
CA LYS A 102 5.16 22.21 -6.58
C LYS A 102 4.00 21.21 -6.80
N PRO A 103 3.13 21.44 -7.81
CA PRO A 103 2.03 20.54 -8.15
C PRO A 103 2.50 19.37 -9.03
N ASN A 104 3.52 18.64 -8.61
CA ASN A 104 4.12 17.53 -9.38
C ASN A 104 4.05 16.18 -8.67
N GLY A 105 3.41 16.11 -7.50
CA GLY A 105 2.97 14.87 -6.89
C GLY A 105 1.77 14.26 -7.61
N GLN A 106 1.55 12.96 -7.38
CA GLN A 106 0.54 12.19 -8.09
C GLN A 106 -0.11 11.15 -7.18
N ILE A 107 -1.31 10.69 -7.54
CA ILE A 107 -1.93 9.48 -6.99
C ILE A 107 -2.16 8.52 -8.16
N ILE A 108 -1.77 7.27 -7.98
CA ILE A 108 -1.95 6.21 -8.97
C ILE A 108 -3.07 5.30 -8.49
N ILE A 109 -3.95 4.92 -9.41
CA ILE A 109 -5.09 4.04 -9.16
C ILE A 109 -4.82 2.73 -9.89
N PHE A 110 -4.82 1.63 -9.16
CA PHE A 110 -4.66 0.28 -9.67
C PHE A 110 -5.98 -0.48 -9.61
N ASP A 111 -6.20 -1.36 -10.58
CA ASP A 111 -7.18 -2.43 -10.46
C ASP A 111 -6.70 -3.44 -9.40
N ALA A 112 -7.50 -3.64 -8.35
CA ALA A 112 -7.08 -4.41 -7.18
C ALA A 112 -6.85 -5.90 -7.48
N LYS A 113 -7.49 -6.42 -8.53
CA LYS A 113 -7.41 -7.84 -8.91
C LYS A 113 -6.26 -8.11 -9.87
N THR A 114 -6.14 -7.30 -10.92
CA THR A 114 -5.15 -7.49 -11.99
C THR A 114 -3.82 -6.80 -11.71
N LEU A 115 -3.78 -5.93 -10.70
CA LEU A 115 -2.60 -5.14 -10.31
C LEU A 115 -2.11 -4.21 -11.43
N LYS A 116 -2.98 -3.85 -12.38
CA LYS A 116 -2.68 -2.96 -13.49
C LYS A 116 -3.07 -1.53 -13.15
N GLU A 117 -2.26 -0.57 -13.57
CA GLU A 117 -2.62 0.85 -13.46
C GLU A 117 -3.87 1.13 -14.29
N LYS A 118 -4.90 1.71 -13.67
CA LYS A 118 -6.14 2.17 -14.31
C LYS A 118 -6.07 3.64 -14.67
N ALA A 119 -5.53 4.45 -13.75
CA ALA A 119 -5.54 5.90 -13.88
C ALA A 119 -4.48 6.55 -12.98
N ARG A 120 -4.26 7.84 -13.22
CA ARG A 120 -3.29 8.66 -12.50
C ARG A 120 -3.80 10.09 -12.35
N ILE A 121 -3.94 10.55 -11.12
CA ILE A 121 -4.28 11.91 -10.76
C ILE A 121 -2.98 12.68 -10.60
N LYS A 122 -2.79 13.75 -11.39
CA LYS A 122 -1.56 14.55 -11.43
C LYS A 122 -1.84 15.97 -10.89
N GLY A 123 -0.79 16.76 -10.68
CA GLY A 123 -0.97 18.16 -10.29
C GLY A 123 -1.05 18.38 -8.78
N LEU A 124 -0.63 17.41 -7.96
CA LEU A 124 -0.85 17.43 -6.52
C LEU A 124 0.35 17.99 -5.77
N TYR A 125 0.08 18.76 -4.72
CA TYR A 125 1.08 19.20 -3.76
C TYR A 125 1.18 18.16 -2.63
N ALA A 126 2.35 17.56 -2.45
CA ALA A 126 2.67 16.67 -1.33
C ALA A 126 1.60 15.59 -1.01
N PRO A 127 1.10 14.82 -1.99
CA PRO A 127 0.08 13.80 -1.70
C PRO A 127 0.67 12.70 -0.81
N THR A 128 0.04 12.46 0.35
CA THR A 128 0.49 11.48 1.36
C THR A 128 -0.66 10.59 1.80
N GLY A 129 -1.35 10.94 2.89
CA GLY A 129 -2.49 10.22 3.44
C GLY A 129 -3.73 10.32 2.54
N LYS A 130 -4.46 9.21 2.42
CA LYS A 130 -5.70 9.10 1.64
C LYS A 130 -6.70 8.30 2.46
N PHE A 131 -7.92 8.78 2.58
CA PHE A 131 -8.90 8.21 3.51
C PHE A 131 -10.23 8.06 2.78
N ASN A 132 -10.57 6.83 2.38
CA ASN A 132 -11.88 6.56 1.81
C ASN A 132 -12.93 6.68 2.92
N VAL A 133 -13.98 7.48 2.68
CA VAL A 133 -14.98 7.80 3.70
C VAL A 133 -15.62 6.55 4.30
N TYR A 134 -16.13 5.65 3.46
CA TYR A 134 -16.80 4.43 3.91
C TYR A 134 -15.85 3.52 4.69
N ASN A 135 -14.67 3.24 4.14
CA ASN A 135 -13.70 2.34 4.77
C ASN A 135 -13.23 2.87 6.13
N ARG A 136 -13.10 4.18 6.28
CA ARG A 136 -12.65 4.80 7.54
C ARG A 136 -13.73 4.83 8.60
N VAL A 137 -14.96 5.17 8.22
CA VAL A 137 -16.11 5.20 9.15
C VAL A 137 -16.46 3.79 9.62
N ASN A 138 -16.37 2.79 8.75
CA ASN A 138 -16.76 1.40 9.06
C ASN A 138 -15.57 0.50 9.43
N HIS A 139 -14.38 1.07 9.61
CA HIS A 139 -13.15 0.34 9.94
C HIS A 139 -12.87 -0.86 9.02
N VAL A 140 -13.11 -0.70 7.71
CA VAL A 140 -12.80 -1.71 6.69
C VAL A 140 -11.30 -1.69 6.41
N THR A 141 -10.63 -2.80 6.67
CA THR A 141 -9.17 -2.91 6.56
C THR A 141 -8.68 -4.17 5.86
#